data_AF-A0A8T3B810-F1
#
_entry.id   AF-A0A8T3B810-F1
#
_cell.length_a   1.000
_cell.length_b   1.000
_cell.length_c   1.000
_cell.angle_alpha   90.00
_cell.angle_beta   90.00
_cell.angle_gamma   90.00
#
_symmetry.space_group_name_H-M   'P 1'
#
loop_
_entity.id
_entity.type
_entity.pdbx_description
1 polymer ?
#
loop_
_entity_poly.entity_id
_entity_poly.type
_entity_poly.pdbx_seq_one_letter_code
_entity_poly.pdbx_strand_id
1 'polypeptide(L)' 'MRMLRWMSGFTLKDRIQNKHIHEKVEVAPVIDKIRESRLRWFGHIKRRPSDDPVRRVDVLDLTYIKKVHIYLKRIG' A
#
# COMPACT_ATOMS: atom_id res chain seq x y z
N MET A 1 -18.27 0.22 6.57
CA MET A 1 -19.45 -0.14 5.76
C MET A 1 -20.79 0.37 6.30
N ARG A 2 -21.04 0.39 7.62
CA ARG A 2 -22.32 0.84 8.19
C ARG A 2 -22.70 2.27 7.78
N MET A 3 -21.77 3.22 7.89
CA MET A 3 -21.97 4.62 7.47
C MET A 3 -22.20 4.74 5.96
N LEU A 4 -21.33 4.13 5.14
CA LEU A 4 -21.48 4.15 3.67
C LEU A 4 -22.81 3.54 3.21
N ARG A 5 -23.25 2.45 3.85
CA ARG A 5 -24.56 1.83 3.60
C ARG A 5 -25.71 2.76 3.96
N TRP A 6 -25.65 3.38 5.13
CA TRP A 6 -26.68 4.31 5.60
C TRP A 6 -26.81 5.52 4.67
N MET A 7 -25.69 6.17 4.31
CA MET A 7 -25.68 7.29 3.36
C MET A 7 -26.18 6.88 1.97
N SER A 8 -25.94 5.63 1.56
CA SER A 8 -26.38 5.11 0.26
C SER A 8 -27.82 4.58 0.26
N GLY A 9 -28.50 4.58 1.41
CA GLY A 9 -29.86 4.03 1.59
C GLY A 9 -29.95 2.51 1.61
N PHE A 10 -28.82 1.79 1.75
CA PHE A 10 -28.80 0.34 1.70
C PHE A 10 -28.86 -0.29 3.10
N THR A 11 -29.70 -1.30 3.23
CA THR A 11 -29.90 -2.11 4.43
C THR A 11 -29.17 -3.45 4.31
N LEU A 12 -29.19 -4.26 5.37
CA LEU A 12 -28.66 -5.63 5.34
C LEU A 12 -29.55 -6.58 4.49
N LYS A 13 -30.84 -6.27 4.35
CA LYS A 13 -31.79 -7.11 3.59
C LYS A 13 -31.53 -7.07 2.08
N ASP A 14 -30.96 -5.98 1.58
CA ASP A 14 -30.68 -5.79 0.15
C ASP A 14 -29.55 -6.70 -0.36
N ARG A 15 -28.77 -7.31 0.56
CA ARG A 15 -27.64 -8.21 0.26
C ARG A 15 -26.63 -7.65 -0.76
N ILE A 16 -26.59 -6.32 -0.93
CA ILE A 16 -25.70 -5.66 -1.86
C ILE A 16 -24.25 -5.83 -1.41
N GLN A 17 -23.39 -6.21 -2.34
CA GLN A 17 -21.96 -6.38 -2.09
C GLN A 17 -21.29 -5.05 -1.77
N ASN A 18 -20.27 -5.11 -0.91
CA ASN A 18 -19.50 -3.92 -0.53
C ASN A 18 -18.87 -3.22 -1.74
N LYS A 19 -18.40 -3.98 -2.76
CA LYS A 19 -17.87 -3.45 -4.01
C LYS A 19 -18.81 -2.41 -4.65
N HIS A 20 -20.10 -2.74 -4.76
CA HIS A 20 -21.08 -1.87 -5.39
C HIS A 20 -21.31 -0.58 -4.59
N ILE A 21 -21.20 -0.65 -3.26
CA ILE A 21 -21.28 0.55 -2.40
C ILE A 21 -20.04 1.43 -2.56
N HIS A 22 -18.85 0.82 -2.68
CA HIS A 22 -17.62 1.57 -2.95
C HIS A 22 -17.67 2.28 -4.30
N GLU A 23 -18.18 1.61 -5.34
CA GLU A 23 -18.39 2.18 -6.67
C GLU A 23 -19.41 3.33 -6.64
N LYS A 24 -20.56 3.14 -5.99
CA LYS A 24 -21.61 4.17 -5.87
C LYS A 24 -21.15 5.41 -5.12
N VAL A 25 -20.31 5.26 -4.09
CA VAL A 25 -19.83 6.36 -3.24
C VAL A 25 -18.45 6.86 -3.69
N GLU A 26 -17.95 6.38 -4.84
CA GLU A 26 -16.63 6.71 -5.41
C GLU A 26 -15.48 6.55 -4.41
N VAL A 27 -15.64 5.65 -3.43
CA VAL A 27 -14.62 5.37 -2.42
C VAL A 27 -13.59 4.44 -3.04
N ALA A 28 -12.35 4.90 -3.11
CA ALA A 28 -11.23 4.10 -3.59
C ALA A 28 -11.22 2.70 -2.96
N PRO A 29 -10.95 1.64 -3.74
CA PRO A 29 -10.83 0.29 -3.23
C PRO A 29 -9.88 0.21 -2.03
N VAL A 30 -10.22 -0.64 -1.05
CA VAL A 30 -9.42 -0.83 0.17
C VAL A 30 -7.96 -1.18 -0.16
N ILE A 31 -7.74 -1.96 -1.22
CA ILE A 31 -6.40 -2.34 -1.70
C ILE A 31 -5.58 -1.10 -2.06
N ASP A 32 -6.19 -0.10 -2.69
CA ASP A 32 -5.48 1.11 -3.10
C ASP A 32 -5.15 2.00 -1.90
N LYS A 33 -6.00 2.06 -0.88
CA LYS A 33 -5.68 2.74 0.40
C LYS A 33 -4.56 2.03 1.17
N ILE A 34 -4.51 0.70 1.11
CA ILE A 34 -3.40 -0.08 1.68
C ILE A 34 -2.10 0.22 0.92
N ARG A 35 -2.15 0.24 -0.42
CA ARG A 35 -1.00 0.62 -1.27
C ARG A 35 -0.53 2.03 -0.95
N GLU A 36 -1.44 2.99 -0.86
CA GLU A 36 -1.12 4.38 -0.51
C GLU A 36 -0.45 4.48 0.87
N SER A 37 -1.00 3.81 1.88
CA SER A 37 -0.44 3.79 3.24
C SER A 37 0.97 3.20 3.27
N ARG A 38 1.21 2.12 2.52
CA ARG A 38 2.55 1.52 2.38
C ARG A 38 3.53 2.47 1.69
N LEU A 39 3.10 3.14 0.61
CA LEU A 39 3.97 4.11 -0.09
C LEU A 39 4.31 5.31 0.80
N ARG A 40 3.34 5.81 1.59
CA ARG A 40 3.60 6.86 2.58
C ARG A 40 4.60 6.39 3.63
N TRP A 41 4.47 5.16 4.12
CA TRP A 41 5.42 4.56 5.05
C TRP A 41 6.84 4.45 4.47
N PHE A 42 6.99 3.96 3.23
CA PHE A 42 8.30 3.94 2.56
C PHE A 42 8.87 5.34 2.37
N GLY A 43 8.03 6.30 1.99
CA GLY A 43 8.43 7.70 1.90
C GLY A 43 8.88 8.25 3.25
N HIS A 44 8.24 7.84 4.35
CA HIS A 44 8.67 8.21 5.70
C HIS A 44 10.06 7.66 6.03
N ILE A 45 10.31 6.37 5.78
CA ILE A 45 11.63 5.78 6.02
C ILE A 45 12.71 6.46 5.16
N LYS A 46 12.42 6.73 3.88
CA LYS A 46 13.35 7.45 2.98
C LYS A 46 13.65 8.90 3.38
N ARG A 47 12.85 9.52 4.26
CA ARG A 47 13.12 10.88 4.77
C ARG A 47 13.90 10.90 6.09
N ARG A 48 13.97 9.77 6.82
CA ARG A 48 14.73 9.67 8.07
C ARG A 48 16.23 9.84 7.84
N PRO A 49 17.04 10.29 8.82
CA PRO A 49 18.49 10.32 8.72
C PRO A 49 19.10 8.95 8.35
N SER A 50 20.26 8.93 7.68
CA SER A 50 20.89 7.67 7.22
C SER A 50 21.40 6.78 8.35
N ASP A 51 21.63 7.35 9.53
CA ASP A 51 22.00 6.67 10.77
C ASP A 51 20.78 6.09 11.52
N ASP A 52 19.55 6.47 11.13
CA ASP A 52 18.33 5.91 11.70
C ASP A 52 18.31 4.38 11.49
N PRO A 53 18.14 3.57 12.55
CA PRO A 53 18.21 2.12 12.47
C PRO A 53 17.27 1.53 11.42
N VAL A 54 16.07 2.09 11.25
CA VAL A 54 15.08 1.59 10.30
C VAL A 54 15.51 1.89 8.86
N ARG A 55 16.07 3.08 8.61
CA ARG A 55 16.59 3.42 7.27
C ARG A 55 17.83 2.61 6.90
N ARG A 56 18.69 2.27 7.87
CA ARG A 56 19.89 1.46 7.62
C ARG A 56 19.54 0.07 7.08
N VAL A 57 18.51 -0.57 7.63
CA VAL A 57 18.05 -1.89 7.18
C VAL A 57 17.56 -1.82 5.73
N ASP A 58 16.72 -0.84 5.40
CA ASP A 58 16.21 -0.62 4.03
C ASP A 58 17.34 -0.40 3.00
N VAL A 59 18.38 0.36 3.38
CA VAL A 59 19.52 0.63 2.49
C VAL A 59 20.34 -0.63 2.25
N LEU A 60 20.60 -1.43 3.28
CA LEU A 60 21.37 -2.67 3.16
C LEU A 60 20.67 -3.65 2.21
N ASP A 61 19.36 -3.83 2.34
CA ASP A 61 18.59 -4.75 1.50
C ASP A 61 18.62 -4.32 0.02
N LEU A 62 18.44 -3.03 -0.26
CA LEU A 62 18.54 -2.48 -1.61
C LEU A 62 19.95 -2.62 -2.20
N THR A 63 21.00 -2.47 -1.40
CA THR A 63 22.38 -2.66 -1.88
C THR A 63 22.67 -4.12 -2.22
N TYR A 64 22.13 -5.06 -1.45
CA TYR A 64 22.24 -6.49 -1.71
C TYR A 64 21.52 -6.87 -3.00
N ILE A 65 20.26 -6.43 -3.17
CA ILE A 65 19.47 -6.67 -4.39
C ILE A 65 20.19 -6.11 -5.63
N LYS A 66 20.74 -4.89 -5.54
CA LYS A 66 21.51 -4.29 -6.64
C LYS A 66 22.76 -5.11 -6.98
N LYS A 67 23.50 -5.59 -5.97
CA LYS A 67 24.67 -6.44 -6.19
C LYS A 67 24.31 -7.75 -6.89
N VAL A 68 23.25 -8.43 -6.42
CA VAL A 68 22.77 -9.67 -7.04
C VAL A 68 22.34 -9.44 -8.49
N HIS A 69 21.58 -8.37 -8.76
CA HIS A 69 21.17 -8.03 -10.12
C HIS A 69 22.34 -7.76 -11.06
N ILE A 70 23.35 -7.02 -10.59
CA ILE A 70 24.59 -6.76 -11.35
C ILE A 70 25.35 -8.05 -11.60
N TYR A 71 25.45 -8.91 -10.59
CA TYR A 71 26.13 -10.20 -10.69
C TYR A 71 25.48 -11.11 -11.74
N LEU A 72 24.15 -11.23 -11.71
CA LEU A 72 23.38 -12.01 -12.68
C LEU A 72 23.52 -11.46 -14.11
N LYS A 73 23.56 -10.13 -14.28
CA LYS A 73 23.81 -9.48 -15.58
C LYS A 73 25.22 -9.69 -16.13
N ARG A 74 26.17 -10.10 -15.30
CA ARG A 74 27.57 -10.32 -15.68
C ARG A 74 27.85 -11.79 -16.04
N ILE A 75 26.92 -12.69 -15.71
CA ILE A 75 27.02 -14.14 -15.96
C ILE A 75 26.29 -14.54 -17.25
N GLY A 76 25.31 -13.76 -17.69
CA GLY A 76 24.72 -13.86 -19.04
C GLY A 76 25.43 -12.96 -20.03
#